data_AF-A0A6F8V111-F1
#
_entry.id   AF-A0A6F8V111-F1
#
_cell.length_a   1.000
_cell.length_b   1.000
_cell.length_c   1.000
_cell.angle_alpha   90.00
_cell.angle_beta   90.00
_cell.angle_gamma   90.00
#
_symmetry.space_group_name_H-M   'P 1'
#
loop_
_entity.id
_entity.type
_entity.pdbx_description
1 polymer ?
#
loop_
_entity_poly.entity_id
_entity_poly.type
_entity_poly.pdbx_seq_one_letter_code
_entity_poly.pdbx_strand_id
1 'polypeptide(L)' 'MDEERITRIARAMCCAARLDPDKPAGNAGPYTMSMREPGHDTPQPAWMLFRREAALFASRHRGAAVSV' A
#
# COMPACT_ATOMS: atom_id res chain seq x y z
N MET A 1 -10.33 -9.93 6.26
CA MET A 1 -9.57 -9.66 7.49
C MET A 1 -8.13 -9.28 7.17
N ASP A 2 -7.32 -10.14 6.51
CA ASP A 2 -5.94 -9.76 6.16
C ASP A 2 -5.88 -8.64 5.09
N GLU A 3 -6.70 -8.68 4.04
CA GLU A 3 -6.66 -7.65 2.97
C GLU A 3 -6.96 -6.24 3.52
N GLU A 4 -7.98 -6.08 4.35
CA GLU A 4 -8.33 -4.79 4.97
C GLU A 4 -7.19 -4.25 5.86
N ARG A 5 -6.53 -5.15 6.60
CA ARG A 5 -5.35 -4.81 7.41
C ARG A 5 -4.17 -4.40 6.52
N ILE A 6 -3.93 -5.12 5.44
CA ILE A 6 -2.91 -4.83 4.43
C ILE A 6 -3.17 -3.46 3.80
N THR A 7 -4.42 -3.17 3.40
CA THR A 7 -4.81 -1.85 2.88
C THR A 7 -4.54 -0.75 3.90
N ARG A 8 -4.90 -0.94 5.18
CA ARG A 8 -4.62 0.07 6.23
C ARG A 8 -3.12 0.33 6.41
N ILE A 9 -2.30 -0.71 6.44
CA ILE A 9 -0.84 -0.57 6.55
C ILE A 9 -0.27 0.13 5.30
N ALA A 10 -0.71 -0.27 4.12
CA ALA A 10 -0.26 0.32 2.86
C ALA A 10 -0.64 1.81 2.76
N ARG A 11 -1.84 2.20 3.20
CA ARG A 11 -2.26 3.61 3.30
C ARG A 11 -1.38 4.39 4.29
N ALA A 12 -1.03 3.81 5.43
CA ALA A 12 -0.12 4.44 6.39
C ALA A 12 1.29 4.64 5.79
N MET A 13 1.78 3.69 5.00
CA MET A 13 3.04 3.81 4.26
C MET A 13 3.00 4.94 3.23
N CYS A 14 1.89 5.11 2.49
CA CYS A 14 1.70 6.27 1.61
C CYS A 14 1.80 7.59 2.36
N CYS A 15 1.09 7.72 3.50
CA CYS A 15 1.13 8.93 4.31
C CYS A 15 2.57 9.24 4.79
N ALA A 16 3.32 8.23 5.21
CA ALA A 16 4.73 8.38 5.61
C ALA A 16 5.63 8.83 4.45
N ALA A 17 5.33 8.39 3.23
CA ALA A 17 6.00 8.82 2.00
C ALA A 17 5.50 10.15 1.43
N ARG A 18 4.59 10.86 2.13
CA ARG A 18 3.92 12.10 1.68
C ARG A 18 3.13 11.92 0.38
N LEU A 19 2.61 10.71 0.14
CA LEU A 19 1.71 10.38 -0.96
C LEU A 19 0.26 10.34 -0.48
N ASP A 20 -0.66 10.76 -1.33
CA ASP A 20 -2.09 10.59 -1.11
C ASP A 20 -2.47 9.14 -1.49
N PRO A 21 -2.93 8.31 -0.54
CA PRO A 21 -3.12 6.87 -0.77
C PRO A 21 -4.22 6.53 -1.78
N ASP A 22 -5.25 7.37 -1.89
CA ASP A 22 -6.44 7.11 -2.70
C ASP A 22 -6.37 7.79 -4.07
N LYS A 23 -5.46 8.76 -4.23
CA LYS A 23 -5.12 9.28 -5.56
C LYS A 23 -4.22 8.28 -6.29
N PRO A 24 -4.30 8.26 -7.64
CA PRO A 24 -3.31 7.54 -8.41
C PRO A 24 -1.92 8.03 -8.04
N ALA A 25 -0.96 7.11 -7.94
CA ALA A 25 0.43 7.49 -7.83
C ALA A 25 0.80 8.25 -9.11
N GLY A 26 0.69 9.58 -9.06
CA GLY A 26 1.10 10.44 -10.16
C GLY A 26 2.57 10.18 -10.47
N ASN A 27 2.97 10.41 -11.71
CA ASN A 27 4.35 10.26 -12.20
C ASN A 27 5.34 11.29 -11.58
N ALA A 28 5.19 11.65 -10.31
CA ALA A 28 5.97 12.66 -9.62
C ALA A 28 6.66 12.06 -8.38
N GLY A 29 7.91 11.65 -8.57
CA GLY A 29 8.80 11.13 -7.52
C GLY A 29 9.66 9.96 -8.03
N PRO A 30 10.78 9.61 -7.37
CA PRO A 30 11.69 8.54 -7.80
C PRO A 30 11.06 7.13 -7.78
N TYR A 31 9.83 7.00 -7.30
CA TYR A 31 9.03 5.77 -7.27
C TYR A 31 8.14 5.63 -8.51
N THR A 32 8.62 6.05 -9.70
CA THR A 32 7.95 5.82 -11.00
C THR A 32 8.01 4.34 -11.43
N MET A 33 7.68 3.42 -10.53
CA MET A 33 7.33 2.06 -10.90
C MET A 33 5.88 2.11 -11.38
N SER A 34 5.72 2.30 -12.70
CA SER A 34 4.49 1.97 -13.42
C SER A 34 4.21 0.47 -13.27
N MET A 35 3.78 0.04 -12.08
CA MET A 35 3.21 -1.28 -11.85
C MET A 35 1.76 -1.23 -12.30
N ARG A 36 1.54 -1.05 -13.61
CA ARG A 36 0.32 -1.58 -14.22
C ARG A 36 0.47 -3.10 -14.16
N GLU A 37 -0.15 -3.73 -13.17
CA GLU A 37 -0.38 -5.18 -13.27
C GLU A 37 -1.21 -5.44 -14.55
N PRO A 38 -0.88 -6.46 -15.35
CA PRO A 38 -1.66 -6.81 -16.54
C PRO A 38 -3.12 -7.05 -16.14
N GLY A 39 -4.06 -6.29 -16.72
CA GLY A 39 -5.51 -6.44 -16.47
C GLY A 39 -6.20 -5.27 -15.76
N HIS A 40 -5.49 -4.18 -15.43
CA HIS A 40 -6.11 -2.97 -14.88
C HIS A 40 -6.19 -1.84 -15.93
N ASP A 41 -7.40 -1.56 -16.43
CA ASP A 41 -7.69 -0.45 -17.36
C ASP A 41 -7.55 0.94 -16.72
N THR A 42 -7.71 1.04 -15.39
CA THR A 42 -7.68 2.29 -14.64
C THR A 42 -6.37 2.49 -13.85
N PRO A 43 -5.96 3.74 -13.58
CA PRO A 43 -4.83 4.03 -12.72
C PRO A 43 -5.04 3.43 -11.32
N GLN A 44 -4.05 2.68 -10.83
CA GLN A 44 -4.11 2.13 -9.48
C GLN A 44 -3.88 3.22 -8.43
N PRO A 45 -4.59 3.20 -7.30
CA PRO A 45 -4.36 4.11 -6.19
C PRO A 45 -2.97 3.88 -5.57
N ALA A 46 -2.38 4.94 -5.03
CA ALA A 46 -1.00 4.91 -4.54
C ALA A 46 -0.73 3.86 -3.44
N TRP A 47 -1.75 3.49 -2.65
CA TRP A 47 -1.59 2.42 -1.64
C TRP A 47 -1.19 1.08 -2.24
N MET A 48 -1.54 0.80 -3.50
CA MET A 48 -1.17 -0.47 -4.14
C MET A 48 0.35 -0.60 -4.35
N LEU A 49 1.10 0.52 -4.39
CA LEU A 49 2.57 0.51 -4.47
C LEU A 49 3.22 -0.20 -3.28
N PHE A 50 2.59 -0.14 -2.10
CA PHE A 50 3.12 -0.70 -0.87
C PHE A 50 2.38 -1.97 -0.43
N ARG A 51 1.52 -2.54 -1.29
CA ARG A 51 0.68 -3.69 -0.93
C ARG A 51 1.53 -4.90 -0.54
N ARG A 52 2.63 -5.14 -1.25
CA ARG A 52 3.54 -6.27 -0.97
C ARG A 52 4.24 -6.11 0.38
N GLU A 53 4.79 -4.93 0.64
CA GLU A 53 5.46 -4.58 1.89
C GLU A 53 4.49 -4.64 3.07
N ALA A 54 3.27 -4.14 2.88
CA ALA A 54 2.20 -4.22 3.87
C ALA A 54 1.78 -5.67 4.16
N ALA A 55 1.74 -6.55 3.15
CA ALA A 55 1.47 -7.98 3.34
C ALA A 55 2.59 -8.68 4.13
N LEU A 56 3.85 -8.40 3.81
CA LEU A 56 5.01 -8.90 4.56
C LEU A 56 4.99 -8.41 6.00
N PHE A 57 4.66 -7.13 6.23
CA PHE A 57 4.52 -6.58 7.57
C PHE A 57 3.36 -7.23 8.34
N ALA A 58 2.18 -7.34 7.73
CA ALA A 58 1.00 -7.93 8.35
C ALA A 58 1.24 -9.39 8.77
N SER A 59 1.89 -10.18 7.91
CA SER A 59 2.25 -11.58 8.20
C SER A 59 3.27 -11.70 9.33
N ARG A 60 4.30 -10.83 9.35
CA ARG A 60 5.31 -10.81 10.42
C ARG A 60 4.76 -10.38 11.78
N HIS A 61 3.73 -9.54 11.79
CA HIS A 61 3.14 -8.97 13.01
C HIS A 61 1.74 -9.53 13.31
N ARG A 62 1.42 -10.76 12.88
CA ARG A 62 0.10 -11.39 13.14
C ARG A 62 -0.26 -11.51 14.62
N GLY A 63 0.72 -11.52 15.54
CA GLY A 63 0.51 -11.66 16.99
C GLY A 63 0.69 -10.40 17.85
N ALA A 64 1.01 -9.23 17.28
CA ALA A 64 1.27 -8.02 18.07
C ALA A 64 0.00 -7.26 18.51
N ALA A 65 -1.19 -7.77 18.17
CA ALA A 65 -2.45 -7.26 18.72
C ALA A 65 -2.72 -7.92 20.10
N VAL A 66 -1.83 -7.67 21.06
CA VAL A 66 -2.05 -8.00 22.47
C VAL A 66 -1.72 -6.77 23.30
N SER A 67 -2.76 -6.31 24.00
CA SER A 67 -2.78 -5.42 25.17
C SER A 67 -2.57 -3.92 24.93
N VAL A 68 -3.69 -3.21 24.77
CA VAL A 68 -3.95 -1.98 25.53
C VAL A 68 -5.32 -2.14 26.20
#